data_AF-A0A966TKE4-F1
#
_entry.id   AF-A0A966TKE4-F1
#
_cell.length_a   1.000
_cell.length_b   1.000
_cell.length_c   1.000
_cell.angle_alpha   90.00
_cell.angle_beta   90.00
_cell.angle_gamma   90.00
#
_symmetry.space_group_name_H-M   'P 1'
#
loop_
_entity.id
_entity.type
_entity.pdbx_description
1 polymer ?
#
loop_
_entity_poly.entity_id
_entity_poly.type
_entity_poly.pdbx_seq_one_letter_code
_entity_poly.pdbx_strand_id
1 'polypeptide(L)'
;PYTIAQMSPASKIVFMGSCGGYNMIHDILEKAPDAHIIGTKQIADAPVNNPFLRLLMEKLRTGADIEWIGFWKELDSMVTDKIFEDYVPPHKNLGALFIKAYTKATGTGGN
;
A
#
# COMPACT_ATOMS: atom_id res chain seq x y z
N PRO A 1 -7.95 2.06 14.93
CA PRO A 1 -6.60 2.68 15.11
C PRO A 1 -6.62 4.20 14.83
N TYR A 2 -5.97 5.02 15.68
CA TYR A 2 -6.02 6.49 15.58
C TYR A 2 -5.56 7.05 14.22
N THR A 3 -4.48 6.50 13.66
CA THR A 3 -3.92 6.96 12.37
C THR A 3 -4.89 6.81 11.20
N ILE A 4 -5.65 5.71 11.14
CA ILE A 4 -6.63 5.47 10.06
C ILE A 4 -7.81 6.44 10.18
N ALA A 5 -8.22 6.78 11.41
CA ALA A 5 -9.30 7.74 11.63
C ALA A 5 -8.96 9.15 11.09
N GLN A 6 -7.68 9.51 11.09
CA GLN A 6 -7.17 10.79 10.56
C GLN A 6 -6.94 10.79 9.04
N MET A 7 -7.02 9.63 8.39
CA MET A 7 -6.80 9.50 6.95
C MET A 7 -7.94 10.16 6.17
N SER A 8 -7.62 10.84 5.06
CA SER A 8 -8.64 11.36 4.14
C SER A 8 -9.36 10.21 3.42
N PRO A 9 -10.69 10.27 3.25
CA PRO A 9 -11.39 9.32 2.38
C PRO A 9 -10.92 9.34 0.92
N ALA A 10 -10.30 10.45 0.49
CA ALA A 10 -9.74 10.60 -0.86
C ALA A 10 -8.32 10.00 -1.02
N SER A 11 -7.77 9.37 0.02
CA SER A 11 -6.41 8.82 -0.02
C SER A 11 -6.26 7.76 -1.12
N LYS A 12 -5.37 8.01 -2.09
CA LYS A 12 -5.15 7.12 -3.25
C LYS A 12 -4.00 6.13 -3.05
N ILE A 13 -3.00 6.47 -2.25
CA ILE A 13 -1.89 5.58 -1.89
C ILE A 13 -1.81 5.55 -0.38
N VAL A 14 -1.83 4.36 0.20
CA VAL A 14 -1.70 4.15 1.66
C VAL A 14 -0.52 3.20 1.89
N PHE A 15 0.52 3.72 2.54
CA PHE A 15 1.71 2.97 2.89
C PHE A 15 1.73 2.67 4.38
N MET A 16 1.59 1.39 4.74
CA MET A 16 1.65 0.90 6.11
C MET A 16 3.00 0.25 6.38
N GLY A 17 4.03 1.09 6.58
CA GLY A 17 5.42 0.70 6.84
C GLY A 17 5.73 0.36 8.29
N SER A 18 4.74 -0.06 9.09
CA SER A 18 4.91 -0.60 10.45
C SER A 18 4.75 -2.11 10.45
N CYS A 19 5.28 -2.81 11.46
CA CYS A 19 5.14 -4.27 11.58
C CYS A 19 3.67 -4.70 11.57
N GLY A 20 3.34 -5.73 10.79
CA GLY A 20 1.98 -6.26 10.67
C GLY A 20 0.99 -5.32 9.99
N GLY A 21 1.46 -4.36 9.19
CA GLY A 21 0.62 -3.36 8.52
C GLY A 21 -0.47 -3.96 7.62
N TYR A 22 -0.26 -5.18 7.11
CA TYR A 22 -1.22 -5.92 6.31
C TYR A 22 -2.55 -6.19 7.05
N ASN A 23 -2.54 -6.29 8.39
CA ASN A 23 -3.74 -6.54 9.18
C ASN A 23 -4.74 -5.37 9.16
N MET A 24 -4.35 -4.20 8.65
CA MET A 24 -5.16 -2.99 8.63
C MET A 24 -5.91 -2.76 7.31
N ILE A 25 -5.84 -3.70 6.37
CA ILE A 25 -6.44 -3.54 5.02
C ILE A 25 -7.93 -3.24 5.09
N HIS A 26 -8.67 -3.95 5.94
CA HIS A 26 -10.13 -3.76 6.05
C HIS A 26 -10.47 -2.33 6.49
N ASP A 27 -9.93 -1.89 7.63
CA ASP A 27 -10.11 -0.54 8.17
C ASP A 27 -9.70 0.56 7.16
N ILE A 28 -8.63 0.33 6.40
CA ILE A 28 -8.17 1.28 5.36
C ILE A 28 -9.21 1.37 4.24
N LEU A 29 -9.76 0.24 3.78
CA LEU A 29 -10.74 0.22 2.68
C LEU A 29 -12.11 0.72 3.09
N GLU A 30 -12.51 0.56 4.36
CA GLU A 30 -13.71 1.21 4.89
C GLU A 30 -13.59 2.74 4.81
N LYS A 31 -12.38 3.28 5.06
CA LYS A 31 -12.15 4.73 5.03
C LYS A 31 -11.90 5.27 3.62
N ALA A 32 -11.12 4.55 2.81
CA ALA A 32 -10.70 4.94 1.47
C ALA A 32 -10.80 3.74 0.51
N PRO A 33 -11.99 3.47 -0.06
CA PRO A 33 -12.26 2.28 -0.87
C PRO A 33 -11.36 2.13 -2.11
N ASP A 34 -10.90 3.26 -2.65
CA ASP A 34 -10.05 3.29 -3.83
C ASP A 34 -8.56 3.15 -3.54
N ALA A 35 -8.14 3.16 -2.27
CA ALA A 35 -6.73 3.22 -1.90
C ALA A 35 -5.90 2.06 -2.49
N HIS A 36 -4.75 2.38 -3.06
CA HIS A 36 -3.69 1.42 -3.35
C HIS A 36 -2.90 1.20 -2.06
N ILE A 37 -2.98 -0.02 -1.50
CA ILE A 37 -2.44 -0.33 -0.18
C ILE A 37 -1.15 -1.11 -0.32
N ILE A 38 -0.10 -0.57 0.29
CA ILE A 38 1.18 -1.24 0.51
C ILE A 38 1.26 -1.53 2.01
N GLY A 39 1.49 -2.78 2.38
CA GLY A 39 1.57 -3.18 3.79
C GLY A 39 2.58 -4.29 4.02
N THR A 40 3.03 -4.43 5.25
CA THR A 40 3.97 -5.48 5.66
C THR A 40 3.25 -6.65 6.31
N LYS A 41 3.69 -7.89 6.03
CA LYS A 41 3.12 -9.09 6.63
C LYS A 41 3.47 -9.20 8.12
N GLN A 42 4.76 -9.10 8.44
CA GLN A 42 5.25 -9.26 9.81
C GLN A 42 6.18 -8.11 10.18
N ILE A 43 7.33 -8.00 9.51
CA ILE A 43 8.37 -7.03 9.88
C ILE A 43 8.38 -5.88 8.87
N ALA A 44 8.49 -4.67 9.41
CA ALA A 44 8.83 -3.50 8.63
C ALA A 44 10.21 -3.00 9.05
N ASP A 45 11.00 -2.52 8.10
CA ASP A 45 12.35 -2.05 8.38
C ASP A 45 12.71 -0.78 7.58
N ALA A 46 13.55 0.06 8.20
CA ALA A 46 13.99 1.34 7.64
C ALA A 46 14.74 1.20 6.29
N PRO A 47 15.62 0.20 6.08
CA PRO A 47 16.26 -0.07 4.80
C PRO A 47 15.30 -0.41 3.66
N VAL A 48 14.05 -0.75 3.95
CA VAL A 48 12.99 -0.95 2.93
C VAL A 48 12.07 0.26 2.84
N ASN A 49 11.62 0.78 3.99
CA ASN A 49 10.73 1.94 4.06
C ASN A 49 11.34 3.19 3.41
N ASN A 50 12.63 3.45 3.68
CA ASN A 50 13.28 4.66 3.20
C ASN A 50 13.45 4.66 1.67
N PRO A 51 13.95 3.59 1.01
CA PRO A 51 13.95 3.51 -0.44
C PRO A 51 12.56 3.59 -1.06
N PHE A 52 11.56 2.93 -0.48
CA PHE A 52 10.17 3.02 -0.96
C PHE A 52 9.68 4.47 -0.98
N LEU A 53 9.81 5.18 0.14
CA LEU A 53 9.35 6.57 0.27
C LEU A 53 10.13 7.52 -0.65
N ARG A 54 11.45 7.33 -0.78
CA ARG A 54 12.29 8.12 -1.68
C ARG A 54 11.89 7.92 -3.14
N LEU A 55 11.69 6.68 -3.57
CA LEU A 55 11.27 6.36 -4.93
C LEU A 55 9.89 6.94 -5.23
N LEU A 56 8.92 6.77 -4.33
CA LEU A 56 7.59 7.35 -4.47
C LEU A 56 7.63 8.87 -4.59
N MET A 57 8.35 9.54 -3.68
CA MET A 57 8.51 10.99 -3.70
C MET A 57 9.14 11.48 -5.00
N GLU A 58 10.12 10.76 -5.55
CA GLU A 58 10.77 11.14 -6.81
C GLU A 58 9.85 11.02 -8.02
N LYS A 59 9.05 9.95 -8.11
CA LYS A 59 8.03 9.82 -9.17
C LYS A 59 6.98 10.94 -9.06
N LEU A 60 6.52 11.22 -7.85
CA LEU A 60 5.57 12.33 -7.62
C LEU A 60 6.17 13.69 -7.99
N ARG A 61 7.42 13.96 -7.58
CA ARG A 61 8.13 15.21 -7.86
C ARG A 61 8.31 15.47 -9.36
N THR A 62 8.52 14.40 -10.14
CA THR A 62 8.72 14.47 -11.59
C THR A 62 7.42 14.43 -12.39
N GLY A 63 6.26 14.25 -11.72
CA GLY A 63 4.97 14.06 -12.39
C GLY A 63 4.87 12.74 -13.15
N ALA A 64 5.72 11.76 -12.81
CA ALA A 64 5.68 10.44 -13.42
C ALA A 64 4.53 9.60 -12.85
N ASP A 65 3.92 8.79 -13.71
CA ASP A 65 2.92 7.81 -13.29
C ASP A 65 3.52 6.76 -12.34
N ILE A 66 2.69 6.28 -11.41
CA ILE A 66 3.03 5.16 -10.53
C ILE A 66 2.51 3.86 -11.13
N GLU A 67 3.32 3.22 -11.97
CA GLU A 67 3.07 1.86 -12.46
C GLU A 67 3.62 0.84 -11.46
N TRP A 68 2.75 0.14 -10.73
CA TRP A 68 3.15 -0.64 -9.56
C TRP A 68 4.09 -1.81 -9.85
N ILE A 69 4.00 -2.45 -11.01
CA ILE A 69 4.85 -3.60 -11.34
C ILE A 69 6.29 -3.10 -11.58
N GLY A 70 6.44 -2.06 -12.40
CA GLY A 70 7.71 -1.39 -12.67
C GLY A 70 8.29 -0.72 -11.43
N PHE A 71 7.46 -0.03 -10.64
CA PHE A 71 7.85 0.56 -9.37
C PHE A 71 8.45 -0.49 -8.43
N TRP A 72 7.79 -1.64 -8.30
CA TRP A 72 8.26 -2.69 -7.40
C TRP A 72 9.54 -3.34 -7.88
N LYS A 73 9.69 -3.54 -9.19
CA LYS A 73 10.93 -4.03 -9.80
C LYS A 73 12.09 -3.05 -9.59
N GLU A 74 11.84 -1.76 -9.72
CA GLU A 74 12.84 -0.71 -9.45
C GLU A 74 13.23 -0.71 -7.98
N LEU A 75 12.25 -0.79 -7.07
CA LEU A 75 12.50 -0.87 -5.63
C LEU A 75 13.31 -2.12 -5.23
N ASP A 76 12.97 -3.29 -5.79
CA ASP A 76 13.67 -4.57 -5.58
C ASP A 76 15.17 -4.45 -5.93
N SER A 77 15.50 -3.67 -6.97
CA SER A 77 16.90 -3.44 -7.35
C SER A 77 17.67 -2.49 -6.40
N MET A 78 16.95 -1.71 -5.59
CA MET A 78 17.53 -0.76 -4.63
C MET A 78 17.67 -1.32 -3.23
N VAL A 79 16.84 -2.29 -2.87
CA VAL A 79 16.77 -2.87 -1.52
C VAL A 79 17.61 -4.14 -1.48
N THR A 80 18.56 -4.21 -0.55
CA THR A 80 19.40 -5.42 -0.36
C THR A 80 18.88 -6.33 0.75
N ASP A 81 17.90 -5.86 1.53
CA ASP A 81 17.38 -6.58 2.68
C ASP A 81 16.32 -7.61 2.27
N LYS A 82 16.47 -8.85 2.75
CA LYS A 82 15.51 -9.94 2.52
C LYS A 82 14.14 -9.66 3.14
N ILE A 83 14.07 -8.78 4.13
CA ILE A 83 12.82 -8.30 4.74
C ILE A 83 11.89 -7.68 3.68
N PHE A 84 12.40 -7.28 2.50
CA PHE A 84 11.55 -6.81 1.41
C PHE A 84 10.44 -7.80 1.00
N GLU A 85 10.65 -9.10 1.15
CA GLU A 85 9.65 -10.13 0.85
C GLU A 85 8.40 -10.08 1.76
N ASP A 86 8.51 -9.40 2.91
CA ASP A 86 7.39 -9.13 3.82
C ASP A 86 6.51 -7.98 3.33
N TYR A 87 6.97 -7.16 2.39
CA TYR A 87 6.20 -6.07 1.83
C TYR A 87 5.29 -6.57 0.72
N VAL A 88 4.02 -6.21 0.80
CA VAL A 88 2.99 -6.59 -0.17
C VAL A 88 2.64 -5.38 -1.04
N PRO A 89 2.97 -5.39 -2.34
CA PRO A 89 2.59 -4.31 -3.24
C PRO A 89 1.09 -4.35 -3.59
N PRO A 90 0.51 -3.25 -4.12
CA PRO A 90 -0.92 -3.17 -4.39
C PRO A 90 -1.41 -4.25 -5.36
N HIS A 91 -0.61 -4.58 -6.40
CA HIS A 91 -0.95 -5.58 -7.40
C HIS A 91 -0.82 -7.04 -6.91
N LYS A 92 -0.19 -7.28 -5.75
CA LYS A 92 -0.12 -8.61 -5.09
C LYS A 92 -0.94 -8.67 -3.80
N ASN A 93 -1.64 -7.59 -3.44
CA ASN A 93 -2.43 -7.51 -2.23
C ASN A 93 -3.79 -8.18 -2.44
N LEU A 94 -3.81 -9.51 -2.40
CA LEU A 94 -5.01 -10.32 -2.67
C LEU A 94 -6.16 -9.99 -1.71
N GLY A 95 -5.87 -9.67 -0.44
CA GLY A 95 -6.89 -9.26 0.52
C GLY A 95 -7.61 -7.98 0.09
N ALA A 96 -6.84 -6.95 -0.29
CA ALA A 96 -7.42 -5.70 -0.77
C ALA A 96 -8.17 -5.88 -2.10
N LEU A 97 -7.62 -6.65 -3.04
CA LEU A 97 -8.27 -6.96 -4.32
C LEU A 97 -9.59 -7.71 -4.12
N PHE A 98 -9.61 -8.69 -3.22
CA PHE A 98 -10.82 -9.46 -2.91
C PHE A 98 -11.90 -8.57 -2.30
N ILE A 99 -11.57 -7.78 -1.26
CA ILE A 99 -12.53 -6.89 -0.61
C ILE A 99 -13.12 -5.92 -1.63
N LYS A 100 -12.28 -5.25 -2.44
CA LYS A 100 -12.75 -4.32 -3.47
C LYS A 100 -13.67 -5.00 -4.49
N ALA A 101 -13.29 -6.18 -4.99
CA ALA A 101 -14.08 -6.92 -5.96
C ALA A 101 -15.43 -7.36 -5.37
N TYR A 102 -15.43 -7.85 -4.13
CA TYR A 102 -16.64 -8.25 -3.41
C TYR A 102 -17.58 -7.07 -3.14
N THR A 103 -17.05 -5.95 -2.66
CA THR A 103 -17.80 -4.71 -2.43
C THR A 103 -18.41 -4.19 -3.73
N LYS A 104 -17.66 -4.23 -4.83
CA LYS A 104 -18.17 -3.86 -6.16
C LYS A 104 -19.26 -4.79 -6.66
N ALA A 105 -19.13 -6.10 -6.45
CA ALA A 105 -20.10 -7.10 -6.88
C ALA A 105 -21.41 -7.03 -6.09
N THR A 106 -21.35 -6.66 -4.82
CA THR A 106 -22.52 -6.64 -3.91
C THR A 106 -23.14 -5.25 -3.71
N GLY A 107 -22.51 -4.18 -4.20
CA GLY A 107 -23.02 -2.80 -4.06
C GLY A 107 -22.92 -2.24 -2.64
N THR A 108 -22.18 -2.90 -1.74
CA THR A 108 -22.09 -2.54 -0.31
C THR A 108 -21.18 -1.34 0.00
N GLY A 109 -20.53 -0.74 -1.01
CA GLY A 109 -19.54 0.34 -0.84
C GLY A 109 -19.97 1.72 -1.33
N GLY A 110 -21.24 1.90 -1.69
CA GLY A 110 -21.79 3.19 -2.12
C GLY A 110 -22.82 3.71 -1.13
N ASN A 111 -22.36 4.45 -0.12
CA ASN A 111 -23.14 5.43 0.64
C ASN A 111 -22.26 6.65 0.89
#